data_AF-A0A1G9HHY0-F1
#
_entry.id   AF-A0A1G9HHY0-F1
#
_cell.length_a   1.000
_cell.length_b   1.000
_cell.length_c   1.000
_cell.angle_alpha   90.00
_cell.angle_beta   90.00
_cell.angle_gamma   90.00
#
_symmetry.space_group_name_H-M   'P 1'
#
loop_
_entity.id
_entity.type
_entity.pdbx_description
1 polymer ?
#
loop_
_entity_poly.entity_id
_entity_poly.type
_entity_poly.pdbx_seq_one_letter_code
_entity_poly.pdbx_strand_id
1 'polypeptide(L)'
;MKPISILLLIMIVFLQSCGLNDREKKLKQQQEEIVKKEQQLMLWEQQLKTKEQKLETEKVSLDSVKKQIDTTSVYNPAITGKWSVKMSCTETSCDGSAIGDTKTEQWYISYNQNTVMVRAYSGAVLLRVYVGTYMNNTLKIIDEKPNPDALIGATLNFIVDGRMDGTREIRQKECKIVYVLSAKKLK
;
A
#
# COMPACT_ATOMS: atom_id res chain seq x y z
N MET A 1 13.44 -69.91 58.12
CA MET A 1 13.64 -68.71 57.27
C MET A 1 12.46 -67.76 57.50
N LYS A 2 12.37 -67.21 58.71
CA LYS A 2 12.49 -65.78 59.04
C LYS A 2 11.45 -64.86 58.36
N PRO A 3 10.24 -64.72 58.94
CA PRO A 3 9.18 -63.80 58.47
C PRO A 3 9.63 -62.33 58.41
N ILE A 4 10.72 -61.99 59.10
CA ILE A 4 11.40 -60.69 59.09
C ILE A 4 11.88 -60.32 57.68
N SER A 5 12.31 -61.29 56.86
CA SER A 5 12.80 -61.01 55.50
C SER A 5 11.68 -60.62 54.54
N ILE A 6 10.46 -61.09 54.78
CA ILE A 6 9.27 -60.75 53.99
C ILE A 6 8.77 -59.36 54.38
N LEU A 7 8.79 -59.03 55.68
CA LEU A 7 8.43 -57.70 56.17
C LEU A 7 9.36 -56.61 55.61
N LEU A 8 10.66 -56.90 55.51
CA LEU A 8 11.64 -55.97 54.95
C LEU A 8 11.43 -55.74 53.44
N LEU A 9 11.07 -56.79 52.70
CA LEU A 9 10.78 -56.71 51.26
C LEU A 9 9.53 -55.86 50.99
N ILE A 10 8.49 -56.02 51.81
CA ILE A 10 7.25 -55.24 51.72
C ILE A 10 7.51 -53.75 51.98
N MET A 11 8.37 -53.42 52.95
CA MET A 11 8.74 -52.04 53.28
C MET A 11 9.48 -51.35 52.11
N ILE A 12 10.34 -52.07 51.38
CA ILE A 12 11.05 -51.55 50.20
C ILE A 12 10.10 -51.23 49.04
N VAL A 13 9.04 -52.02 48.85
CA VAL A 13 8.02 -51.79 47.80
C VAL A 13 7.18 -50.53 48.13
N PHE A 14 6.83 -50.31 49.39
CA PHE A 14 6.09 -49.11 49.79
C PHE A 14 6.90 -47.81 49.67
N LEU A 15 8.22 -47.87 49.83
CA LEU A 15 9.11 -46.71 49.66
C LEU A 15 9.24 -46.24 48.20
N GLN A 16 8.96 -47.10 47.20
CA GLN A 16 9.01 -46.69 45.78
C GLN A 16 7.76 -45.93 45.30
N SER A 17 6.66 -45.97 46.07
CA SER A 17 5.41 -45.29 45.72
C SER A 17 5.39 -43.79 46.08
N CYS A 18 6.38 -43.30 46.83
CA CYS A 18 6.35 -41.97 47.44
C CYS A 18 6.75 -40.81 46.51
N GLY A 19 7.10 -41.08 45.25
CA GLY A 19 7.48 -40.05 44.24
C GLY A 19 6.70 -40.11 42.92
N LEU A 20 5.68 -40.97 42.83
CA LEU A 20 4.85 -41.15 41.62
C LEU A 20 3.94 -39.94 41.35
N ASN A 21 3.37 -39.35 42.41
CA ASN A 21 2.44 -38.23 42.31
C ASN A 21 3.13 -36.94 41.78
N ASP A 22 4.38 -36.68 42.18
CA ASP A 22 5.14 -35.52 41.68
C ASP A 22 5.58 -35.70 40.22
N ARG A 23 5.89 -36.92 39.80
CA ARG A 23 6.15 -37.24 38.39
C ARG A 23 4.91 -37.06 37.52
N GLU A 24 3.74 -37.53 37.98
CA GLU A 24 2.48 -37.31 37.27
C GLU A 24 2.10 -35.83 37.17
N LYS A 25 2.29 -35.05 38.24
CA LYS A 25 2.08 -33.59 38.20
C LYS A 25 3.01 -32.91 37.20
N LYS A 26 4.30 -33.26 37.21
CA LYS A 26 5.28 -32.70 36.27
C LYS A 26 4.96 -33.05 34.82
N LEU A 27 4.53 -34.29 34.56
CA LEU A 27 4.09 -34.73 33.23
C LEU A 27 2.82 -33.99 32.78
N LYS A 28 1.84 -33.77 33.66
CA LYS A 28 0.64 -32.98 33.35
C LYS A 28 0.98 -31.53 33.02
N GLN A 29 1.87 -30.89 33.79
CA GLN A 29 2.31 -29.52 33.51
C GLN A 29 3.03 -29.41 32.17
N GLN A 30 3.90 -30.38 31.84
CA GLN A 30 4.56 -30.43 30.53
C GLN A 30 3.56 -30.62 29.39
N GLN A 31 2.56 -31.50 29.58
CA GLN A 31 1.51 -31.71 28.60
C GLN A 31 0.70 -30.43 28.33
N GLU A 32 0.32 -29.70 29.39
CA GLU A 32 -0.40 -28.43 29.27
C GLU A 32 0.45 -27.35 28.56
N GLU A 33 1.75 -27.30 28.82
CA GLU A 33 2.66 -26.36 28.16
C GLU A 33 2.83 -26.69 26.67
N ILE A 34 2.93 -27.98 26.32
CA ILE A 34 3.00 -28.44 24.93
C ILE A 34 1.73 -28.07 24.18
N VAL A 35 0.55 -28.34 24.75
CA VAL A 35 -0.74 -28.00 24.13
C VAL A 35 -0.87 -26.49 23.88
N LYS A 36 -0.42 -25.65 24.82
CA LYS A 36 -0.40 -24.19 24.64
C LYS A 36 0.52 -23.76 23.49
N LYS A 37 1.71 -24.36 23.38
CA LYS A 37 2.66 -24.09 22.28
C LYS A 37 2.10 -24.54 20.93
N GLU A 38 1.45 -25.70 20.87
CA GLU A 38 0.80 -26.20 19.65
C GLU A 38 -0.33 -25.26 19.18
N GLN A 39 -1.16 -24.77 20.10
CA GLN A 39 -2.19 -23.78 19.77
C GLN A 39 -1.61 -22.46 19.25
N GLN A 40 -0.52 -21.98 19.86
CA GLN A 40 0.17 -20.77 19.40
C GLN A 40 0.78 -20.97 18.01
N LEU A 41 1.39 -22.12 17.74
CA LEU A 41 1.97 -22.44 16.44
C LEU A 41 0.90 -22.51 15.34
N MET A 42 -0.26 -23.11 15.61
CA MET A 42 -1.38 -23.15 14.66
C MET A 42 -1.87 -21.74 14.29
N LEU A 43 -1.98 -20.84 15.27
CA LEU A 43 -2.37 -19.44 15.00
C LEU A 43 -1.31 -18.71 14.16
N TRP A 44 -0.03 -18.94 14.45
CA TRP A 44 1.08 -18.37 13.70
C TRP A 44 1.12 -18.88 12.26
N GLU A 45 0.90 -20.17 12.04
CA GLU A 45 0.87 -20.79 10.72
C GLU A 45 -0.27 -20.22 9.86
N GLN A 46 -1.46 -20.05 10.46
CA GLN A 46 -2.59 -19.42 9.77
C GLN A 46 -2.31 -17.96 9.40
N GLN A 47 -1.67 -17.20 10.29
CA GLN A 47 -1.26 -15.82 10.03
C GLN A 47 -0.21 -15.75 8.91
N LEU A 48 0.78 -16.66 8.93
CA LEU A 48 1.80 -16.75 7.88
C LEU A 48 1.16 -17.07 6.53
N LYS A 49 0.30 -18.08 6.46
CA LYS A 49 -0.41 -18.44 5.22
C LYS A 49 -1.23 -17.27 4.67
N THR A 50 -1.87 -16.49 5.55
CA THR A 50 -2.62 -15.29 5.14
C THR A 50 -1.70 -14.20 4.60
N LYS A 51 -0.53 -13.99 5.23
CA LYS A 51 0.48 -13.03 4.74
C LYS A 51 1.12 -13.46 3.43
N GLU A 52 1.42 -14.75 3.28
CA GLU A 52 1.94 -15.33 2.05
C GLU A 52 0.93 -15.19 0.91
N GLN A 53 -0.35 -15.51 1.14
CA GLN A 53 -1.40 -15.28 0.15
C GLN A 53 -1.53 -13.80 -0.22
N LYS A 54 -1.45 -12.88 0.74
CA LYS A 54 -1.43 -11.44 0.45
C LYS A 54 -0.24 -11.05 -0.41
N LEU A 55 0.97 -11.49 -0.05
CA LEU A 55 2.18 -11.23 -0.83
C LEU A 55 2.11 -11.86 -2.22
N GLU A 56 1.52 -13.04 -2.37
CA GLU A 56 1.31 -13.69 -3.66
C GLU A 56 0.29 -12.92 -4.50
N THR A 57 -0.83 -12.46 -3.92
CA THR A 57 -1.78 -11.59 -4.63
C THR A 57 -1.18 -10.24 -5.01
N GLU A 58 -0.31 -9.66 -4.17
CA GLU A 58 0.43 -8.45 -4.49
C GLU A 58 1.45 -8.71 -5.61
N LYS A 59 2.19 -9.82 -5.58
CA LYS A 59 3.11 -10.20 -6.67
C LYS A 59 2.37 -10.47 -7.97
N VAL A 60 1.24 -11.19 -7.94
CA VAL A 60 0.41 -11.46 -9.12
C VAL A 60 -0.21 -10.18 -9.65
N SER A 61 -0.62 -9.23 -8.79
CA SER A 61 -1.12 -7.93 -9.24
C SER A 61 0.01 -7.08 -9.85
N LEU A 62 1.21 -7.08 -9.26
CA LEU A 62 2.39 -6.44 -9.84
C LEU A 62 2.82 -7.08 -11.17
N ASP A 63 2.79 -8.41 -11.29
CA ASP A 63 3.14 -9.12 -12.52
C ASP A 63 2.06 -8.98 -13.59
N SER A 64 0.78 -8.90 -13.21
CA SER A 64 -0.32 -8.58 -14.13
C SER A 64 -0.20 -7.16 -14.64
N VAL A 65 0.16 -6.19 -13.78
CA VAL A 65 0.53 -4.83 -14.17
C VAL A 65 1.75 -4.86 -15.11
N LYS A 66 2.77 -5.68 -14.82
CA LYS A 66 3.97 -5.83 -15.65
C LYS A 66 3.71 -6.45 -17.01
N LYS A 67 2.82 -7.44 -17.10
CA LYS A 67 2.37 -8.02 -18.38
C LYS A 67 1.48 -7.07 -19.18
N GLN A 68 0.77 -6.15 -18.52
CA GLN A 68 0.03 -5.08 -19.20
C GLN A 68 0.97 -3.96 -19.74
N ILE A 69 2.16 -3.82 -19.16
CA ILE A 69 3.22 -2.90 -19.61
C ILE A 69 3.92 -3.38 -20.91
N ASP A 70 3.77 -4.64 -21.31
CA ASP A 70 4.27 -5.16 -22.60
C ASP A 70 3.53 -4.56 -23.82
N THR A 71 2.44 -3.82 -23.60
CA THR A 71 1.92 -2.89 -24.60
C THR A 71 2.62 -1.54 -24.44
N THR A 72 3.87 -1.47 -24.92
CA THR A 72 4.59 -0.25 -25.32
C THR A 72 4.15 1.03 -24.60
N SER A 73 4.75 1.35 -23.44
CA SER A 73 4.75 2.73 -22.96
C SER A 73 5.55 3.57 -23.95
N VAL A 74 4.87 4.11 -24.97
CA VAL A 74 5.49 4.94 -26.00
C VAL A 74 6.02 6.19 -25.31
N TYR A 75 7.34 6.28 -25.17
CA TYR A 75 8.01 7.51 -24.78
C TYR A 75 7.64 8.58 -25.80
N ASN A 76 6.76 9.51 -25.42
CA ASN A 76 6.37 10.61 -26.28
C ASN A 76 7.17 11.86 -25.90
N PRO A 77 8.23 12.22 -26.64
CA PRO A 77 9.02 13.41 -26.32
C PRO A 77 8.16 14.70 -26.36
N ALA A 78 7.03 14.71 -27.09
CA ALA A 78 6.18 15.89 -27.22
C ALA A 78 5.56 16.35 -25.88
N ILE A 79 5.34 15.44 -24.92
CA ILE A 79 4.77 15.82 -23.62
C ILE A 79 5.81 16.33 -22.63
N THR A 80 7.09 16.06 -22.86
CA THR A 80 8.17 16.45 -21.94
C THR A 80 8.43 17.96 -21.99
N GLY A 81 8.87 18.53 -20.86
CA GLY A 81 9.25 19.93 -20.73
C GLY A 81 8.33 20.74 -19.80
N LYS A 82 8.35 22.07 -19.97
CA LYS A 82 7.61 23.01 -19.15
C LYS A 82 6.22 23.30 -19.72
N TRP A 83 5.24 23.34 -18.85
CA TRP A 83 3.84 23.58 -19.18
C TRP A 83 3.26 24.63 -18.23
N SER A 84 2.47 25.56 -18.78
CA SER A 84 1.64 26.47 -17.99
C SER A 84 0.25 25.87 -17.89
N VAL A 85 -0.19 25.55 -16.68
CA VAL A 85 -1.47 24.89 -16.41
C VAL A 85 -2.40 25.87 -15.71
N LYS A 86 -3.46 26.27 -16.41
CA LYS A 86 -4.56 27.04 -15.84
C LYS A 86 -5.63 26.06 -15.36
N MET A 87 -6.12 26.29 -14.15
CA MET A 87 -7.12 25.46 -13.49
C MET A 87 -8.31 26.34 -13.14
N SER A 88 -9.52 25.85 -13.41
CA SER A 88 -10.78 26.52 -13.07
C SER A 88 -11.65 25.56 -12.28
N CYS A 89 -12.07 25.95 -11.08
CA CYS A 89 -12.94 25.14 -10.22
C CYS A 89 -14.34 25.05 -10.82
N THR A 90 -14.84 23.84 -11.08
CA THR A 90 -16.17 23.60 -11.67
C THR A 90 -17.12 22.90 -10.71
N GLU A 91 -16.59 22.19 -9.72
CA GLU A 91 -17.37 21.48 -8.71
C GLU A 91 -16.59 21.55 -7.40
N THR A 92 -17.24 21.93 -6.30
CA THR A 92 -16.64 21.89 -4.97
C THR A 92 -17.70 21.70 -3.91
N SER A 93 -17.43 20.84 -2.94
CA SER A 93 -18.16 20.75 -1.66
C SER A 93 -17.27 21.04 -0.46
N CYS A 94 -16.02 21.44 -0.68
CA CYS A 94 -15.07 21.76 0.38
C CYS A 94 -15.13 23.24 0.75
N ASP A 95 -15.08 23.53 2.05
CA ASP A 95 -14.93 24.90 2.55
C ASP A 95 -13.61 25.52 2.06
N GLY A 96 -13.66 26.82 1.74
CA GLY A 96 -12.49 27.56 1.26
C GLY A 96 -12.16 27.37 -0.23
N SER A 97 -13.04 26.75 -1.01
CA SER A 97 -12.98 26.75 -2.48
C SER A 97 -14.35 27.12 -3.05
N ALA A 98 -14.36 27.95 -4.10
CA ALA A 98 -15.58 28.38 -4.78
C ALA A 98 -15.58 27.97 -6.26
N ILE A 99 -16.77 27.72 -6.80
CA ILE A 99 -16.95 27.50 -8.23
C ILE A 99 -16.55 28.79 -8.96
N GLY A 100 -15.73 28.66 -10.01
CA GLY A 100 -15.17 29.78 -10.75
C GLY A 100 -13.78 30.21 -10.28
N ASP A 101 -13.27 29.71 -9.14
CA ASP A 101 -11.90 29.98 -8.70
C ASP A 101 -10.90 29.55 -9.76
N THR A 102 -9.94 30.43 -10.07
CA THR A 102 -8.87 30.11 -11.02
C THR A 102 -7.50 30.11 -10.36
N LYS A 103 -6.66 29.15 -10.77
CA LYS A 103 -5.29 28.99 -10.29
C LYS A 103 -4.39 28.69 -11.48
N THR A 104 -3.14 29.14 -11.44
CA THR A 104 -2.16 28.84 -12.48
C THR A 104 -0.93 28.21 -11.83
N GLU A 105 -0.53 27.05 -12.35
CA GLU A 105 0.67 26.33 -11.94
C GLU A 105 1.61 26.15 -13.14
N GLN A 106 2.90 25.99 -12.85
CA GLN A 106 3.89 25.58 -13.84
C GLN A 106 4.25 24.12 -13.62
N TRP A 107 4.02 23.27 -14.63
CA TRP A 107 4.29 21.85 -14.56
C TRP A 107 5.54 21.50 -15.36
N TYR A 108 6.44 20.74 -14.77
CA TYR A 108 7.60 20.18 -15.45
C TYR A 108 7.41 18.68 -15.62
N ILE A 109 7.22 18.24 -16.86
CA ILE A 109 6.95 16.85 -17.21
C ILE A 109 8.24 16.20 -17.70
N SER A 110 8.59 15.07 -17.11
CA SER A 110 9.77 14.26 -17.45
C SER A 110 9.44 12.78 -17.36
N TYR A 111 10.23 11.95 -18.02
CA TYR A 111 10.16 10.49 -17.85
C TYR A 111 11.27 10.03 -16.91
N ASN A 112 10.94 9.11 -16.03
CA ASN A 112 11.90 8.29 -15.30
C ASN A 112 11.64 6.84 -15.66
N GLN A 113 12.49 6.28 -16.52
CA GLN A 113 12.27 4.98 -17.17
C GLN A 113 10.93 5.01 -17.92
N ASN A 114 9.94 4.22 -17.47
CA ASN A 114 8.62 4.12 -18.11
C ASN A 114 7.54 4.94 -17.37
N THR A 115 7.91 5.62 -16.28
CA THR A 115 6.98 6.40 -15.46
C THR A 115 7.09 7.87 -15.78
N VAL A 116 5.95 8.55 -15.96
CA VAL A 116 5.91 10.01 -16.11
C VAL A 116 5.98 10.64 -14.73
N MET A 117 6.90 11.58 -14.54
CA MET A 117 7.00 12.44 -13.37
C MET A 117 6.62 13.87 -13.73
N VAL A 118 5.74 14.47 -12.94
CA VAL A 118 5.29 15.86 -13.11
C VAL A 118 5.56 16.64 -11.83
N ARG A 119 6.39 17.67 -11.91
CA ARG A 119 6.63 18.59 -10.79
C ARG A 119 5.81 19.85 -11.00
N ALA A 120 4.89 20.14 -10.08
CA ALA A 120 4.00 21.28 -10.13
C ALA A 120 4.49 22.41 -9.21
N TYR A 121 4.66 23.60 -9.77
CA TYR A 121 5.18 24.79 -9.09
C TYR A 121 4.16 25.93 -9.11
N SER A 122 4.20 26.76 -8.07
CA SER A 122 3.60 28.09 -8.06
C SER A 122 4.70 29.11 -7.81
N GLY A 123 5.05 29.88 -8.85
CA GLY A 123 6.27 30.68 -8.85
C GLY A 123 7.51 29.80 -8.64
N ALA A 124 8.30 30.11 -7.61
CA ALA A 124 9.50 29.34 -7.24
C ALA A 124 9.22 28.16 -6.28
N VAL A 125 7.99 28.03 -5.78
CA VAL A 125 7.66 27.03 -4.74
C VAL A 125 7.15 25.74 -5.40
N LEU A 126 7.81 24.62 -5.09
CA LEU A 126 7.32 23.28 -5.46
C LEU A 126 6.10 22.94 -4.62
N LEU A 127 4.94 22.79 -5.26
CA LEU A 127 3.69 22.45 -4.59
C LEU A 127 3.48 20.95 -4.48
N ARG A 128 3.79 20.20 -5.55
CA ARG A 128 3.53 18.76 -5.60
C ARG A 128 4.38 18.06 -6.65
N VAL A 129 4.59 16.77 -6.43
CA VAL A 129 5.15 15.86 -7.42
C VAL A 129 4.10 14.80 -7.71
N TYR A 130 3.81 14.60 -8.99
CA TYR A 130 2.93 13.54 -9.44
C TYR A 130 3.71 12.46 -10.18
N VAL A 131 3.20 11.24 -10.11
CA VAL A 131 3.68 10.07 -10.84
C VAL A 131 2.53 9.46 -11.63
N GLY A 132 2.83 8.88 -12.78
CA GLY A 132 1.81 8.19 -13.56
C GLY A 132 2.28 7.74 -14.93
N THR A 133 1.34 7.63 -15.85
CA THR A 133 1.54 7.03 -17.17
C THR A 133 0.93 7.90 -18.26
N TYR A 134 1.56 7.89 -19.42
CA TYR A 134 1.01 8.47 -20.64
C TYR A 134 0.78 7.37 -21.68
N MET A 135 -0.48 7.18 -22.07
CA MET A 135 -0.90 6.18 -23.06
C MET A 135 -2.09 6.71 -23.83
N ASN A 136 -2.20 6.36 -25.12
CA ASN A 136 -3.32 6.74 -25.98
C ASN A 136 -3.65 8.24 -25.93
N ASN A 137 -2.61 9.07 -25.96
CA ASN A 137 -2.75 10.53 -25.93
C ASN A 137 -3.33 11.09 -24.61
N THR A 138 -3.41 10.27 -23.57
CA THR A 138 -3.90 10.64 -22.23
C THR A 138 -2.79 10.49 -21.20
N LEU A 139 -2.52 11.57 -20.47
CA LEU A 139 -1.68 11.62 -19.28
C LEU A 139 -2.55 11.38 -18.05
N LYS A 140 -2.32 10.28 -17.32
CA LYS A 140 -2.95 10.01 -16.03
C LYS A 140 -1.88 10.07 -14.95
N ILE A 141 -2.09 10.94 -13.97
CA ILE A 141 -1.13 11.18 -12.89
C ILE A 141 -1.82 11.24 -11.53
N ILE A 142 -1.13 10.74 -10.52
CA ILE A 142 -1.54 10.75 -9.12
C ILE A 142 -0.41 11.33 -8.28
N ASP A 143 -0.76 11.85 -7.11
CA ASP A 143 0.23 12.37 -6.16
C ASP A 143 1.28 11.29 -5.79
N GLU A 144 2.57 11.65 -5.82
CA GLU A 144 3.66 10.73 -5.48
C GLU A 144 3.59 10.29 -4.01
N LYS A 145 3.14 11.20 -3.14
CA LYS A 145 3.01 10.98 -1.70
C LYS A 145 1.56 11.18 -1.28
N PRO A 146 0.66 10.24 -1.64
CA PRO A 146 -0.75 10.38 -1.33
C PRO A 146 -0.95 10.46 0.18
N ASN A 147 -1.74 11.44 0.63
CA ASN A 147 -2.21 11.50 2.00
C ASN A 147 -3.32 10.44 2.16
N PRO A 148 -3.31 9.60 3.21
CA PRO A 148 -4.41 8.67 3.49
C PRO A 148 -5.80 9.32 3.50
N ASP A 149 -5.86 10.59 3.89
CA ASP A 149 -7.11 11.34 4.01
C ASP A 149 -7.47 12.16 2.76
N ALA A 150 -6.57 12.23 1.76
CA ALA A 150 -6.78 13.02 0.56
C ALA A 150 -6.11 12.40 -0.68
N LEU A 151 -6.93 12.04 -1.67
CA LEU A 151 -6.48 11.58 -2.98
C LEU A 151 -6.50 12.75 -3.97
N ILE A 152 -5.37 12.99 -4.62
CA ILE A 152 -5.21 14.02 -5.63
C ILE A 152 -4.68 13.39 -6.90
N GLY A 153 -5.40 13.59 -8.00
CA GLY A 153 -5.01 13.09 -9.31
C GLY A 153 -5.45 14.02 -10.43
N ALA A 154 -4.83 13.86 -11.59
CA ALA A 154 -5.21 14.58 -12.79
C ALA A 154 -5.17 13.66 -14.01
N THR A 155 -6.09 13.92 -14.93
CA THR A 155 -6.14 13.27 -16.24
C THR A 155 -6.17 14.35 -17.30
N LEU A 156 -5.20 14.36 -18.21
CA LEU A 156 -5.11 15.32 -19.30
C LEU A 156 -5.02 14.59 -20.63
N ASN A 157 -5.74 15.07 -21.63
CA ASN A 157 -5.64 14.61 -22.99
C ASN A 157 -4.79 15.60 -23.77
N PHE A 158 -3.78 15.09 -24.47
CA PHE A 158 -2.96 15.92 -25.33
C PHE A 158 -3.76 16.31 -26.57
N ILE A 159 -3.65 17.57 -26.94
CA ILE A 159 -4.32 18.17 -28.08
C ILE A 159 -3.22 18.66 -29.02
N VAL A 160 -3.57 18.79 -30.30
CA VAL A 160 -2.67 19.36 -31.31
C VAL A 160 -2.12 20.72 -30.83
N ASP A 161 -0.91 21.08 -31.28
CA ASP A 161 -0.21 22.34 -30.99
C ASP A 161 0.30 22.54 -29.55
N GLY A 162 0.68 21.45 -28.88
CA GLY A 162 1.30 21.55 -27.55
C GLY A 162 0.33 22.08 -26.50
N ARG A 163 -0.92 21.67 -26.60
CA ARG A 163 -1.97 21.93 -25.60
C ARG A 163 -2.39 20.62 -24.96
N MET A 164 -2.85 20.66 -23.73
CA MET A 164 -3.55 19.54 -23.12
C MET A 164 -4.72 20.07 -22.30
N ASP A 165 -5.87 19.43 -22.40
CA ASP A 165 -7.01 19.76 -21.55
C ASP A 165 -7.42 18.53 -20.74
N GLY A 166 -8.03 18.77 -19.59
CA GLY A 166 -8.39 17.66 -18.71
C GLY A 166 -9.00 18.10 -17.41
N THR A 167 -8.89 17.24 -16.41
CA THR A 167 -9.43 17.48 -15.07
C THR A 167 -8.42 17.11 -14.00
N ARG A 168 -8.43 17.87 -12.91
CA ARG A 168 -7.80 17.51 -11.63
C ARG A 168 -8.89 17.33 -10.60
N GLU A 169 -8.77 16.26 -9.84
CA GLU A 169 -9.70 15.94 -8.78
C GLU A 169 -8.97 15.84 -7.45
N ILE A 170 -9.59 16.42 -6.43
CA ILE A 170 -9.17 16.32 -5.03
C ILE A 170 -10.34 15.68 -4.29
N ARG A 171 -10.14 14.47 -3.76
CA ARG A 171 -11.12 13.78 -2.92
C ARG A 171 -10.58 13.69 -1.50
N GLN A 172 -11.33 14.21 -0.56
CA GLN A 172 -11.10 14.06 0.88
C GLN A 172 -12.26 13.25 1.49
N LYS A 173 -12.17 12.90 2.78
CA LYS A 173 -13.18 12.05 3.46
C LYS A 173 -14.63 12.52 3.26
N GLU A 174 -14.88 13.82 3.31
CA GLU A 174 -16.25 14.38 3.26
C GLU A 174 -16.46 15.43 2.17
N CYS A 175 -15.42 15.72 1.37
CA CYS A 175 -15.54 16.77 0.37
C CYS A 175 -14.72 16.47 -0.90
N LYS A 176 -15.15 17.05 -2.01
CA LYS A 176 -14.56 16.86 -3.33
C LYS A 176 -14.41 18.20 -4.02
N ILE A 177 -13.31 18.36 -4.77
CA ILE A 177 -13.07 19.49 -5.67
C ILE A 177 -12.68 18.98 -7.04
N VAL A 178 -13.29 19.53 -8.09
CA VAL A 178 -12.95 19.27 -9.49
C VAL A 178 -12.52 20.57 -10.14
N TYR A 179 -11.33 20.52 -10.74
CA TYR A 179 -10.81 21.56 -11.60
C TYR A 179 -10.82 21.07 -13.04
N VAL A 180 -11.28 21.92 -13.96
CA VAL A 180 -10.94 21.79 -15.38
C VAL A 180 -9.57 22.40 -15.59
N LEU A 181 -8.71 21.67 -16.30
CA LEU A 181 -7.34 22.04 -16.60
C LEU A 181 -7.23 22.42 -18.08
N SER A 182 -6.51 23.49 -18.35
CA SER A 182 -5.97 23.78 -19.67
C SER A 182 -4.48 24.08 -19.57
N ALA A 183 -3.68 23.26 -20.23
CA ALA A 183 -2.23 23.29 -20.20
C ALA A 183 -1.70 23.71 -21.57
N LYS A 184 -0.73 24.63 -21.57
CA LYS A 184 -0.01 25.06 -22.78
C LYS A 184 1.48 24.86 -22.59
N LYS A 185 2.13 24.23 -23.56
CA LYS A 185 3.58 24.03 -23.55
C LYS A 185 4.29 25.38 -23.62
N LEU A 186 5.24 25.58 -22.73
CA LEU A 186 6.12 26.74 -22.73
C LEU A 186 7.29 26.43 -23.66
N LYS A 187 7.61 27.38 -24.55
CA LYS A 187 8.73 27.29 -25.47
C LYS A 187 10.06 27.36 -24.72
#